data_AF-A0A970WEH9-F1
#
_entry.id   AF-A0A970WEH9-F1
#
_cell.length_a   1.000
_cell.length_b   1.000
_cell.length_c   1.000
_cell.angle_alpha   90.00
_cell.angle_beta   90.00
_cell.angle_gamma   90.00
#
_symmetry.space_group_name_H-M   'P 1'
#
loop_
_entity.id
_entity.type
_entity.pdbx_description
1 polymer ?
#
loop_
_entity_poly.entity_id
_entity_poly.type
_entity_poly.pdbx_seq_one_letter_code
_entity_poly.pdbx_strand_id
1 'polypeptide(L)'
;MTELSERMEDVIRIDRVVAIFEVWPRTDFPITKFKVKVLQRADAKFLGVPNAAIKNAVTGNPEWTSGMGDSIEEALKDAIRYFFLEVRQNRSDDSLTENDFSWASPEDF
;
A
#
# COMPACT_ATOMS: atom_id res chain seq x y z
N MET A 1 11.56 16.30 -29.87
CA MET A 1 12.28 15.38 -28.94
C MET A 1 13.18 16.13 -27.95
N THR A 2 13.51 17.40 -28.19
CA THR A 2 14.46 18.19 -27.38
C THR A 2 13.87 18.79 -26.09
N GLU A 3 12.58 19.16 -26.06
CA GLU A 3 11.95 19.78 -24.87
C GLU A 3 11.68 18.82 -23.69
N LEU A 4 11.56 17.52 -23.96
CA LEU A 4 11.26 16.54 -22.92
C LEU A 4 12.49 16.18 -22.08
N SER A 5 13.71 16.33 -22.63
CA SER A 5 14.94 16.04 -21.88
C SER A 5 15.35 17.18 -20.96
N GLU A 6 15.07 18.45 -21.30
CA GLU A 6 15.43 19.61 -20.46
C GLU A 6 14.61 19.68 -19.15
N ARG A 7 13.41 19.09 -19.10
CA ARG A 7 12.55 19.10 -17.90
C ARG A 7 12.77 17.89 -16.98
N MET A 8 13.70 17.00 -17.30
CA MET A 8 14.04 15.85 -16.45
C MET A 8 15.03 16.20 -15.33
N GLU A 9 15.67 17.38 -15.38
CA GLU A 9 16.66 17.80 -14.37
C GLU A 9 16.04 17.98 -12.98
N ASP A 10 14.74 18.31 -12.90
CA ASP A 10 13.99 18.44 -11.64
C ASP A 10 13.34 17.13 -11.15
N VAL A 11 13.53 16.01 -11.86
CA VAL A 11 12.84 14.73 -11.58
C VAL A 11 13.80 13.70 -10.98
N ILE A 12 13.63 13.40 -9.69
CA ILE A 12 14.50 12.44 -8.99
C ILE A 12 14.20 10.97 -9.33
N ARG A 13 12.95 10.64 -9.67
CA ARG A 13 12.50 9.28 -9.98
C ARG A 13 11.16 9.29 -10.70
N ILE A 14 10.99 8.36 -11.64
CA ILE A 14 9.71 8.04 -12.27
C ILE A 14 9.47 6.55 -12.05
N ASP A 15 8.39 6.21 -11.34
CA ASP A 15 7.92 4.83 -11.22
C ASP A 15 6.66 4.67 -12.06
N ARG A 16 6.49 3.50 -12.70
CA ARG A 16 5.28 3.20 -13.47
C ARG A 16 4.26 2.52 -12.58
N VAL A 17 3.05 3.05 -12.51
CA VAL A 17 1.91 2.30 -11.97
C VAL A 17 1.55 1.20 -12.97
N VAL A 18 1.72 -0.06 -12.57
CA VAL A 18 1.48 -1.22 -13.44
C VAL A 18 0.18 -1.95 -13.13
N ALA A 19 -0.37 -1.79 -11.92
CA ALA A 19 -1.66 -2.34 -11.54
C ALA A 19 -2.23 -1.64 -10.30
N ILE A 20 -3.56 -1.70 -10.15
CA ILE A 20 -4.27 -1.41 -8.90
C ILE A 20 -5.25 -2.56 -8.67
N PHE A 21 -5.18 -3.18 -7.50
CA PHE A 21 -6.03 -4.30 -7.13
C PHE A 21 -7.03 -3.86 -6.07
N GLU A 22 -8.30 -4.27 -6.21
CA GLU A 22 -9.25 -4.25 -5.11
C GLU A 22 -9.10 -5.54 -4.29
N VAL A 23 -8.79 -5.39 -3.01
CA VAL A 23 -8.63 -6.49 -2.07
C VAL A 23 -9.87 -6.51 -1.17
N TRP A 24 -10.50 -7.68 -1.10
CA TRP A 24 -11.70 -7.94 -0.32
C TRP A 24 -11.34 -8.89 0.83
N PRO A 25 -11.16 -8.37 2.05
CA PRO A 25 -10.94 -9.20 3.23
C PRO A 25 -12.13 -10.14 3.51
N ARG A 26 -11.96 -11.03 4.49
CA ARG A 26 -13.06 -11.87 4.98
C ARG A 26 -14.19 -11.00 5.54
N THR A 27 -15.41 -11.53 5.57
CA THR A 27 -16.63 -10.81 5.96
C THR A 27 -16.66 -10.36 7.42
N ASP A 28 -15.82 -10.94 8.27
CA ASP A 28 -15.63 -10.57 9.68
C ASP A 28 -14.58 -9.46 9.88
N PHE A 29 -13.91 -9.02 8.82
CA PHE A 29 -12.97 -7.90 8.88
C PHE A 29 -13.72 -6.56 8.80
N PRO A 30 -13.36 -5.55 9.60
CA PRO A 30 -14.15 -4.33 9.74
C PRO A 30 -14.12 -3.39 8.54
N ILE A 31 -13.22 -3.61 7.57
CA ILE A 31 -13.23 -2.89 6.30
C ILE A 31 -13.68 -3.83 5.18
N THR A 32 -14.64 -3.37 4.37
CA THR A 32 -15.19 -4.17 3.27
C THR A 32 -14.19 -4.42 2.15
N LYS A 33 -13.38 -3.41 1.82
CA LYS A 33 -12.34 -3.50 0.79
C LYS A 33 -11.27 -2.45 0.99
N PHE A 34 -10.08 -2.72 0.47
CA PHE A 34 -9.01 -1.73 0.31
C PHE A 34 -8.32 -1.94 -1.04
N LYS A 35 -7.43 -1.03 -1.44
CA LYS A 35 -6.68 -1.11 -2.69
C LYS A 35 -5.21 -1.39 -2.43
N VAL A 36 -4.57 -2.09 -3.36
CA VAL A 36 -3.10 -2.18 -3.45
C VAL A 36 -2.66 -1.70 -4.83
N LYS A 37 -1.86 -0.63 -4.85
CA LYS A 37 -1.23 -0.09 -6.06
C LYS A 37 0.13 -0.73 -6.21
N VAL A 38 0.45 -1.22 -7.41
CA VAL A 38 1.75 -1.81 -7.72
C VAL A 38 2.53 -0.88 -8.64
N LEU A 39 3.73 -0.51 -8.19
CA LEU A 39 4.69 0.31 -8.92
C LEU A 39 5.80 -0.58 -9.47
N GLN A 40 6.13 -0.44 -10.75
CA GLN A 40 7.37 -0.91 -11.32
C GLN A 40 8.43 0.18 -11.13
N ARG A 41 9.46 -0.16 -10.37
CA ARG A 41 10.60 0.70 -10.05
C ARG A 41 11.68 0.60 -11.13
N ALA A 42 12.59 1.58 -11.13
CA ALA A 42 13.71 1.65 -12.07
C ALA A 42 14.66 0.43 -11.98
N ASP A 43 14.73 -0.26 -10.83
CA ASP A 43 15.53 -1.46 -10.60
C ASP A 43 14.84 -2.76 -11.07
N ALA A 44 13.77 -2.63 -11.88
CA ALA A 44 12.92 -3.72 -12.34
C ALA A 44 12.23 -4.53 -11.22
N LYS A 45 12.27 -4.04 -9.97
CA LYS A 45 11.49 -4.59 -8.86
C LYS A 45 10.08 -3.98 -8.83
N PHE A 46 9.19 -4.67 -8.15
CA PHE A 46 7.82 -4.23 -7.93
C PHE A 46 7.61 -3.86 -6.47
N LEU A 47 6.88 -2.77 -6.25
CA LEU A 47 6.48 -2.28 -4.94
C LEU A 47 4.95 -2.25 -4.86
N GLY A 48 4.37 -3.06 -3.98
CA GLY A 48 2.96 -3.04 -3.63
C GLY A 48 2.74 -2.09 -2.46
N VAL A 49 1.83 -1.13 -2.62
CA VAL A 49 1.48 -0.16 -1.59
C VAL A 49 -0.01 -0.31 -1.32
N PRO A 50 -0.45 -0.62 -0.09
CA PRO A 50 -1.85 -0.54 0.31
C PRO A 50 -2.31 0.91 0.50
N ASN A 51 -3.57 1.21 0.21
CA ASN A 51 -4.16 2.53 0.50
C ASN A 51 -4.75 2.65 1.92
N ALA A 52 -4.49 1.66 2.76
CA ALA A 52 -4.99 1.59 4.14
C ALA A 52 -3.86 1.17 5.08
N ALA A 53 -3.93 1.68 6.31
CA ALA A 53 -3.02 1.34 7.39
C ALA A 53 -3.81 1.19 8.70
N ILE A 54 -3.38 0.28 9.56
CA ILE A 54 -3.88 0.21 10.94
C ILE A 54 -3.26 1.37 11.74
N LYS A 55 -4.03 1.98 12.64
CA LYS A 55 -3.50 2.95 13.60
C LYS A 55 -2.81 2.20 14.74
N ASN A 56 -1.63 2.65 15.08
CA ASN A 56 -0.90 2.19 16.25
C ASN A 56 -1.75 2.36 17.51
N ALA A 57 -1.87 1.31 18.31
CA ALA A 57 -2.75 1.31 19.49
C ALA A 57 -2.33 2.31 20.58
N VAL A 58 -1.05 2.67 20.64
CA VAL A 58 -0.47 3.56 21.66
C VAL A 58 -0.42 5.00 21.17
N THR A 59 0.05 5.22 19.93
CA THR A 59 0.30 6.57 19.41
C THR A 59 -0.84 7.11 18.54
N GLY A 60 -1.72 6.24 18.04
CA GLY A 60 -2.78 6.60 17.09
C GLY A 60 -2.29 6.89 15.67
N ASN A 61 -0.97 6.87 15.42
CA ASN A 61 -0.40 7.10 14.10
C ASN A 61 -0.60 5.88 13.19
N PRO A 62 -0.81 6.08 11.88
CA PRO A 62 -0.93 4.96 10.94
C PRO A 62 0.39 4.22 10.73
N GLU A 63 0.34 2.89 10.81
CA GLU A 63 1.43 1.98 10.46
C GLU A 63 1.31 1.58 8.99
N TRP A 64 1.93 2.38 8.12
CA TRP A 64 1.94 2.14 6.68
C TRP A 64 2.85 0.97 6.33
N THR A 65 2.39 0.14 5.40
CA THR A 65 3.14 -1.02 4.92
C THR A 65 3.38 -0.96 3.43
N SER A 66 4.33 -1.76 2.98
CA SER A 66 4.55 -2.01 1.56
C SER A 66 5.09 -3.42 1.36
N GLY A 67 4.88 -3.99 0.19
CA GLY A 67 5.42 -5.28 -0.21
C GLY A 67 6.40 -5.14 -1.36
N MET A 68 7.45 -5.95 -1.35
CA MET A 68 8.43 -6.02 -2.43
C MET A 68 8.32 -7.35 -3.18
N GLY A 69 8.65 -7.34 -4.46
CA GLY A 69 8.72 -8.56 -5.25
C GLY A 69 9.42 -8.40 -6.59
N ASP A 70 9.73 -9.52 -7.21
CA ASP A 70 10.33 -9.60 -8.55
C ASP A 70 9.25 -9.70 -9.64
N SER A 71 7.98 -9.79 -9.23
CA SER A 71 6.79 -9.70 -10.07
C SER A 71 5.68 -8.89 -9.41
N ILE A 72 4.67 -8.51 -10.19
CA ILE A 72 3.45 -7.86 -9.70
C ILE A 72 2.77 -8.73 -8.62
N GLU A 73 2.71 -10.04 -8.85
CA GLU A 73 2.05 -10.99 -7.95
C GLU A 73 2.78 -11.11 -6.61
N GLU A 74 4.11 -11.19 -6.63
CA GLU A 74 4.92 -11.25 -5.41
C GLU A 74 4.77 -9.97 -4.58
N ALA A 75 4.87 -8.80 -5.21
CA ALA A 75 4.72 -7.52 -4.51
C ALA A 75 3.31 -7.36 -3.92
N LEU A 76 2.27 -7.81 -4.61
CA LEU A 76 0.90 -7.83 -4.11
C LEU A 76 0.75 -8.76 -2.89
N LYS A 77 1.22 -10.00 -3.01
CA LYS A 77 1.18 -11.00 -1.92
C LYS A 77 1.91 -10.49 -0.68
N ASP A 78 3.09 -9.90 -0.89
CA ASP A 78 3.91 -9.39 0.20
C ASP A 78 3.28 -8.18 0.88
N ALA A 79 2.67 -7.26 0.11
CA ALA A 79 1.98 -6.09 0.65
C ALA A 79 0.77 -6.49 1.51
N ILE A 80 -0.04 -7.44 1.02
CA ILE A 80 -1.18 -7.99 1.77
C ILE A 80 -0.70 -8.70 3.04
N ARG A 81 0.39 -9.49 2.94
CA ARG A 81 0.98 -10.19 4.09
C ARG A 81 1.39 -9.21 5.19
N TYR A 82 2.11 -8.14 4.84
CA TYR A 82 2.54 -7.12 5.80
C TYR A 82 1.39 -6.31 6.37
N PHE A 83 0.41 -5.92 5.54
CA PHE A 83 -0.78 -5.23 6.02
C PHE A 83 -1.48 -6.02 7.15
N PHE A 84 -1.76 -7.31 6.94
CA PHE A 84 -2.40 -8.13 7.96
C PHE A 84 -1.46 -8.48 9.12
N LEU A 85 -0.14 -8.45 8.94
CA LEU A 85 0.82 -8.60 10.03
C LEU A 85 0.72 -7.40 10.99
N GLU A 86 0.75 -6.18 10.45
CA GLU A 86 0.62 -4.97 11.27
C GLU A 86 -0.72 -4.90 12.00
N VAL A 87 -1.81 -5.29 11.33
CA VAL A 87 -3.13 -5.38 11.99
C VAL A 87 -3.08 -6.28 13.21
N ARG A 88 -2.51 -7.49 13.08
CA ARG A 88 -2.37 -8.44 14.20
C ARG A 88 -1.43 -7.96 15.31
N GLN A 89 -0.41 -7.18 14.97
CA GLN A 89 0.55 -6.66 15.94
C GLN A 89 -0.01 -5.49 16.75
N ASN A 90 -0.87 -4.68 16.14
CA ASN A 90 -1.47 -3.52 16.80
C ASN A 90 -2.80 -3.81 17.49
N ARG A 91 -3.53 -4.83 17.04
CA ARG A 91 -4.84 -5.21 17.59
C ARG A 91 -5.01 -6.73 17.55
N SER A 92 -5.23 -7.33 18.72
CA SER A 92 -5.32 -8.78 18.89
C SER A 92 -6.70 -9.30 19.28
N ASP A 93 -7.71 -8.43 19.39
CA ASP A 93 -9.05 -8.80 19.84
C ASP A 93 -10.16 -8.50 18.82
N ASP A 94 -11.34 -9.03 19.10
CA ASP A 94 -12.55 -8.93 18.26
C ASP A 94 -13.17 -7.52 18.25
N SER A 95 -12.50 -6.50 18.82
CA SER A 95 -13.00 -5.13 18.90
C SER A 95 -12.56 -4.26 17.72
N LEU A 96 -11.87 -4.82 16.72
CA LEU A 96 -11.40 -4.08 15.55
C LEU A 96 -12.56 -3.40 14.82
N THR A 97 -12.49 -2.08 14.66
CA THR A 97 -13.48 -1.30 13.94
C THR A 97 -12.86 -0.60 12.74
N GLU A 98 -13.70 -0.06 11.84
CA GLU A 98 -13.22 0.74 10.71
C GLU A 98 -12.44 1.99 11.17
N ASN A 99 -12.77 2.54 12.35
CA ASN A 99 -12.10 3.71 12.91
C ASN A 99 -10.65 3.45 13.34
N ASP A 100 -10.26 2.18 13.49
CA ASP A 100 -8.88 1.80 13.76
C ASP A 100 -8.00 1.93 12.51
N PHE A 101 -8.56 2.21 11.33
CA PHE A 101 -7.81 2.36 10.10
C PHE A 101 -7.65 3.83 9.68
N SER A 102 -6.59 4.09 8.94
CA SER A 102 -6.37 5.33 8.19
C SER A 102 -6.25 5.01 6.71
N TRP A 103 -6.71 5.94 5.88
CA TRP A 103 -6.74 5.82 4.43
C TRP A 103 -5.79 6.82 3.80
N ALA A 104 -5.10 6.39 2.74
CA ALA A 104 -4.34 7.30 1.91
C ALA A 104 -5.30 8.26 1.22
N SER A 105 -4.83 9.47 0.90
CA SER A 105 -5.65 10.45 0.22
C SER A 105 -6.02 9.96 -1.18
N PRO A 106 -7.16 10.35 -1.75
CA PRO A 106 -7.56 9.91 -3.10
C PRO A 106 -6.51 10.23 -4.18
N GLU A 107 -5.79 11.34 -4.06
CA GLU A 107 -4.72 11.75 -4.96
C GLU A 107 -3.48 10.82 -4.92
N ASP A 108 -3.34 10.02 -3.86
CA ASP A 108 -2.27 9.04 -3.74
C ASP A 108 -2.57 7.75 -4.50
N PHE A 109 -3.78 7.52 -5.05
CA PHE A 109 -4.22 6.22 -5.62
C PHE A 109 -5.09 6.32 -6.87
#